data_AF-A0A4V4N9G9-F1
#
_entry.id   AF-A0A4V4N9G9-F1
#
_cell.length_a   1.000
_cell.length_b   1.000
_cell.length_c   1.000
_cell.angle_alpha   90.00
_cell.angle_beta   90.00
_cell.angle_gamma   90.00
#
_symmetry.space_group_name_H-M   'P 1'
#
loop_
_entity.id
_entity.type
_entity.pdbx_description
1 polymer ?
#
loop_
_entity_poly.entity_id
_entity_poly.type
_entity_poly.pdbx_seq_one_letter_code
_entity_poly.pdbx_strand_id
1 'polypeptide(L)'
;MRGAVDLAAPPPRAERRRGVRRECVPMTADAGSGVGMELRDYLQILRKRWLSILLVTLLVAGAAAGVTALQTPIYSSTARLFVSTAETDDSALFQGGQYSAQRVKSYADLVTSRELANRVIDDLGLDVEAADLSQEVSSAVVLDTVNLTLTVTNTDPSDAQRIAQSYAEQLTDLVRELETPLGERVPPIKATIVDAASFSGLPVSPSWPRNIGLGVVVGFLLGVGIAVLRETLDTRVRTASDVTDVIDAPILGSIGFDPDADKAPLLTDIGTHSARSEAFRVLRTNLQFVDVDGANKVFVVTSSVPEEGKTTTAVNLAMSIAQGGAKVLLIECDLRRPRAIVRLGLDDAVGVTSLLIGHALPNDPVQLHGPSGLHVLAAGPIPPNPAELLQSKSMADLIALARESYDVVLMDAPPLLPVTDAALLAAKADGALLVVGHGRLTRDQLSHSVERLAQVEGQLVGVVLNKMPARSKAYGYGYGYAPDSVDGKRDRP
;
A
#
# COMPACT_ATOMS: atom_id res chain seq x y z
N MET A 1 -67.28 -25.12 64.99
CA MET A 1 -67.82 -24.10 64.07
C MET A 1 -66.95 -22.86 64.19
N ARG A 2 -66.37 -22.38 63.07
CA ARG A 2 -65.94 -21.00 62.74
C ARG A 2 -65.16 -20.23 63.84
N GLY A 3 -63.90 -19.84 63.70
CA GLY A 3 -63.24 -19.21 62.56
C GLY A 3 -63.12 -17.70 62.80
N ALA A 4 -61.89 -17.15 62.76
CA ALA A 4 -61.43 -15.75 62.59
C ALA A 4 -60.25 -15.47 63.56
N VAL A 5 -59.00 -15.67 63.17
CA VAL A 5 -58.11 -14.75 62.40
C VAL A 5 -57.81 -13.48 63.20
N ASP A 6 -56.63 -13.49 63.84
CA ASP A 6 -56.01 -12.31 64.42
C ASP A 6 -54.71 -11.98 63.67
N LEU A 7 -54.47 -10.69 63.52
CA LEU A 7 -53.59 -10.06 62.53
C LEU A 7 -52.10 -10.29 62.81
N ALA A 8 -51.36 -10.76 61.80
CA ALA A 8 -49.91 -10.60 61.72
C ALA A 8 -49.56 -9.93 60.39
N ALA A 9 -48.80 -8.83 60.50
CA ALA A 9 -48.38 -7.97 59.41
C ALA A 9 -47.57 -8.71 58.32
N PRO A 10 -47.67 -8.29 57.05
CA PRO A 10 -46.88 -8.89 55.98
C PRO A 10 -45.39 -8.50 56.08
N PRO A 11 -44.46 -9.38 55.66
CA PRO A 11 -43.05 -9.05 55.56
C PRO A 11 -42.81 -7.97 54.48
N PRO A 12 -41.71 -7.19 54.60
CA PRO A 12 -41.42 -6.10 53.67
C PRO A 12 -41.20 -6.65 52.26
N ARG A 13 -41.84 -5.98 51.28
CA ARG A 13 -41.68 -6.27 49.86
C ARG A 13 -40.22 -6.06 49.46
N ALA A 14 -39.63 -7.07 48.83
CA ALA A 14 -38.37 -6.95 48.12
C ALA A 14 -38.46 -5.81 47.11
N GLU A 15 -37.61 -4.80 47.27
CA GLU A 15 -37.41 -3.75 46.28
C GLU A 15 -36.94 -4.39 44.99
N ARG A 16 -37.81 -4.36 43.96
CA ARG A 16 -37.39 -4.55 42.58
C ARG A 16 -36.36 -3.46 42.29
N ARG A 17 -35.09 -3.83 42.21
CA ARG A 17 -34.04 -2.99 41.61
C ARG A 17 -34.52 -2.63 40.21
N ARG A 18 -34.96 -1.38 40.06
CA ARG A 18 -35.25 -0.78 38.76
C ARG A 18 -33.95 -0.84 37.95
N GLY A 19 -34.00 -1.57 36.84
CA GLY A 19 -32.95 -1.54 35.85
C GLY A 19 -32.67 -0.09 35.47
N VAL A 20 -31.40 0.28 35.50
CA VAL A 20 -30.90 1.52 34.96
C VAL A 20 -31.20 1.47 33.46
N ARG A 21 -32.31 2.10 33.03
CA ARG A 21 -32.48 2.47 31.63
C ARG A 21 -31.34 3.45 31.33
N ARG A 22 -30.32 2.99 30.60
CA ARG A 22 -29.39 3.90 29.94
C ARG A 22 -30.24 4.72 28.97
N GLU A 23 -30.39 6.01 29.29
CA GLU A 23 -30.98 6.98 28.40
C GLU A 23 -30.22 6.95 27.08
N CYS A 24 -30.95 6.75 25.98
CA CYS A 24 -30.45 7.01 24.63
C CYS A 24 -30.09 8.49 24.56
N VAL A 25 -28.79 8.78 24.63
CA VAL A 25 -28.26 10.06 24.20
C VAL A 25 -28.47 10.12 22.68
N PRO A 26 -29.18 11.13 22.14
CA PRO A 26 -29.30 11.25 20.71
C PRO A 26 -27.91 11.51 20.13
N MET A 27 -27.47 10.63 19.23
CA MET A 27 -26.33 10.89 18.35
C MET A 27 -26.61 12.20 17.63
N THR A 28 -25.89 13.25 18.00
CA THR A 28 -25.61 14.33 17.05
C THR A 28 -24.84 13.68 15.92
N ALA A 29 -25.52 13.50 14.79
CA ALA A 29 -24.91 13.17 13.53
C ALA A 29 -23.82 14.20 13.26
N ASP A 30 -22.57 13.81 13.47
CA ASP A 30 -21.45 14.58 12.97
C ASP A 30 -21.45 14.41 11.46
N ALA A 31 -21.90 15.47 10.80
CA ALA A 31 -22.03 15.54 9.38
C ALA A 31 -20.63 15.57 8.76
N GLY A 32 -20.23 14.46 8.15
CA GLY A 32 -19.24 14.42 7.09
C GLY A 32 -17.85 14.93 7.46
N SER A 33 -17.07 14.13 8.19
CA SER A 33 -15.62 14.14 7.99
C SER A 33 -15.37 13.61 6.58
N GLY A 34 -15.15 14.52 5.62
CA GLY A 34 -14.76 14.17 4.27
C GLY A 34 -13.60 13.17 4.31
N VAL A 35 -13.66 12.19 3.40
CA VAL A 35 -12.60 11.21 3.12
C VAL A 35 -11.38 11.97 2.59
N GLY A 36 -10.72 12.73 3.44
CA GLY A 36 -9.43 13.35 3.18
C GLY A 36 -8.39 12.46 3.84
N MET A 37 -7.51 11.86 3.04
CA MET A 37 -6.33 11.21 3.60
C MET A 37 -5.53 12.26 4.40
N GLU A 38 -5.13 11.91 5.62
CA GLU A 38 -4.27 12.79 6.40
C GLU A 38 -2.86 12.82 5.79
N LEU A 39 -2.11 13.90 6.04
CA LEU A 39 -0.72 14.01 5.58
C LEU A 39 0.15 12.82 6.08
N ARG A 40 -0.21 12.24 7.22
CA ARG A 40 0.44 11.06 7.80
C ARG A 40 0.23 9.81 6.94
N ASP A 41 -0.94 9.65 6.33
CA ASP A 41 -1.27 8.50 5.48
C ASP A 41 -0.43 8.52 4.21
N TYR A 42 -0.28 9.68 3.58
CA TYR A 42 0.59 9.85 2.42
C TYR A 42 2.06 9.49 2.72
N LEU A 43 2.58 9.89 3.88
CA LEU A 43 3.95 9.55 4.29
C LEU A 43 4.13 8.04 4.54
N GLN A 44 3.12 7.38 5.11
CA GLN A 44 3.14 5.93 5.29
C GLN A 44 3.10 5.20 3.94
N ILE A 45 2.26 5.64 3.01
CA ILE A 45 2.18 5.09 1.65
C ILE A 45 3.52 5.20 0.96
N LEU A 46 4.15 6.39 1.00
CA LEU A 46 5.44 6.64 0.38
C LEU A 46 6.52 5.71 0.93
N ARG A 47 6.56 5.52 2.26
CA ARG A 47 7.52 4.61 2.91
C ARG A 47 7.25 3.14 2.61
N LYS A 48 5.99 2.72 2.53
CA LYS A 48 5.60 1.33 2.27
C LYS A 48 5.84 0.94 0.80
N ARG A 49 5.68 1.88 -0.13
CA ARG A 49 5.66 1.62 -1.59
C ARG A 49 6.79 2.29 -2.38
N TRP A 50 7.83 2.79 -1.69
CA TRP A 50 8.96 3.49 -2.32
C TRP A 50 9.59 2.73 -3.50
N LEU A 51 9.69 1.39 -3.42
CA LEU A 51 10.21 0.56 -4.51
C LEU A 51 9.35 0.63 -5.77
N SER A 52 8.02 0.62 -5.64
CA SER A 52 7.13 0.75 -6.80
C SER A 52 7.18 2.15 -7.41
N ILE A 53 7.30 3.18 -6.58
CA ILE A 53 7.45 4.58 -7.04
C ILE A 53 8.76 4.73 -7.79
N LEU A 54 9.86 4.20 -7.24
CA LEU A 54 11.17 4.21 -7.87
C LEU A 54 11.17 3.47 -9.22
N LEU A 55 10.56 2.28 -9.28
CA LEU A 55 10.49 1.49 -10.51
C LEU A 55 9.71 2.20 -11.61
N VAL A 56 8.56 2.79 -11.28
CA VAL A 56 7.78 3.59 -12.24
C VAL A 56 8.56 4.83 -12.70
N THR A 57 9.23 5.51 -11.75
CA THR A 57 10.05 6.70 -12.06
C THR A 57 11.20 6.34 -13.02
N LEU A 58 11.91 5.25 -12.76
CA LEU A 58 13.03 4.79 -13.58
C LEU A 58 12.55 4.32 -14.96
N LEU A 59 11.38 3.68 -15.05
CA LEU A 59 10.79 3.29 -16.32
C LEU A 59 10.45 4.51 -17.18
N VAL A 60 9.80 5.53 -16.61
CA VAL A 60 9.44 6.76 -17.34
C VAL A 60 10.69 7.57 -17.72
N ALA A 61 11.67 7.68 -16.83
CA ALA A 61 12.95 8.32 -17.13
C ALA A 61 13.73 7.58 -18.22
N GLY A 62 13.74 6.25 -18.20
CA GLY A 62 14.34 5.42 -19.24
C GLY A 62 13.64 5.58 -20.59
N ALA A 63 12.30 5.66 -20.60
CA ALA A 63 11.53 5.95 -21.81
C ALA A 63 11.83 7.35 -22.35
N ALA A 64 11.92 8.36 -21.48
CA ALA A 64 12.30 9.73 -21.86
C ALA A 64 13.73 9.79 -22.44
N ALA A 65 14.67 9.07 -21.85
CA ALA A 65 16.04 8.94 -22.38
C ALA A 65 16.05 8.23 -23.74
N GLY A 66 15.28 7.15 -23.89
CA GLY A 66 15.12 6.43 -25.17
C GLY A 66 14.59 7.35 -26.28
N VAL A 67 13.47 8.04 -26.03
CA VAL A 67 12.89 9.02 -26.96
C VAL A 67 13.89 10.14 -27.28
N THR A 68 14.63 10.63 -26.29
CA THR A 68 15.66 11.66 -26.47
C THR A 68 16.82 11.17 -27.33
N ALA A 69 17.23 9.90 -27.19
CA ALA A 69 18.29 9.31 -27.99
C ALA A 69 17.89 9.08 -29.46
N LEU A 70 16.59 8.94 -29.73
CA LEU A 70 16.04 8.78 -31.08
C LEU A 70 15.81 10.11 -31.80
N GLN A 71 15.85 11.24 -31.09
CA GLN A 71 15.68 12.57 -31.69
C GLN A 71 16.94 12.99 -32.45
N THR A 72 16.75 13.60 -33.62
CA THR A 72 17.85 14.12 -34.43
C THR A 72 18.55 15.28 -33.70
N PRO A 73 19.88 15.25 -33.59
CA PRO A 73 20.63 16.34 -32.98
C PRO A 73 20.57 17.58 -33.87
N ILE A 74 20.32 18.74 -33.27
CA ILE A 74 20.34 20.05 -33.92
C ILE A 74 21.50 20.83 -33.33
N TYR A 75 22.31 21.42 -34.20
CA TYR A 75 23.47 22.25 -33.87
C TYR A 75 23.16 23.70 -34.20
N SER A 76 23.86 24.63 -33.55
CA SER A 76 23.72 26.06 -33.82
C SER A 76 25.07 26.70 -34.12
N SER A 77 25.12 27.58 -35.10
CA SER A 77 26.26 28.47 -35.37
C SER A 77 25.83 29.92 -35.29
N THR A 78 26.66 30.76 -34.70
CA THR A 78 26.37 32.17 -34.48
C THR A 78 27.45 33.06 -35.09
N ALA A 79 27.06 34.10 -35.81
CA ALA A 79 27.92 35.16 -36.33
C ALA A 79 27.50 36.53 -35.75
N ARG A 80 28.44 37.43 -35.51
CA ARG A 80 28.15 38.77 -34.98
C ARG A 80 28.60 39.87 -35.93
N LEU A 81 27.69 40.78 -36.26
CA LEU A 81 27.94 41.94 -37.09
C LEU A 81 27.83 43.22 -36.25
N PHE A 82 28.69 44.18 -36.53
CA PHE A 82 28.68 45.53 -35.97
C PHE A 82 28.37 46.53 -37.06
N VAL A 83 27.38 47.39 -36.80
CA VAL A 83 26.97 48.44 -37.74
C VAL A 83 27.57 49.76 -37.29
N SER A 84 28.31 50.42 -38.19
CA SER A 84 28.99 51.69 -37.92
C SER A 84 28.72 52.72 -39.01
N THR A 85 28.74 53.99 -38.64
CA THR A 85 28.70 55.12 -39.58
C THR A 85 30.09 55.45 -40.11
N ALA A 86 30.17 55.89 -41.36
CA ALA A 86 31.41 56.34 -42.00
C ALA A 86 31.68 57.86 -41.85
N GLU A 87 30.87 58.57 -41.07
CA GLU A 87 31.00 60.02 -40.86
C GLU A 87 32.20 60.41 -39.97
N THR A 88 32.82 61.55 -40.29
CA THR A 88 34.02 62.07 -39.63
C THR A 88 33.80 63.39 -38.88
N ASP A 89 32.58 63.95 -38.89
CA ASP A 89 32.22 65.21 -38.20
C ASP A 89 31.67 64.96 -36.79
N ASP A 90 32.31 65.56 -35.76
CA ASP A 90 32.03 65.32 -34.33
C ASP A 90 30.58 65.62 -33.90
N SER A 91 29.92 66.63 -34.48
CA SER A 91 28.52 66.95 -34.16
C SER A 91 27.50 65.96 -34.75
N ALA A 92 27.90 65.23 -35.79
CA ALA A 92 27.05 64.27 -36.49
C ALA A 92 27.13 62.86 -35.87
N LEU A 93 28.18 62.55 -35.10
CA LEU A 93 28.40 61.23 -34.47
C LEU A 93 27.29 60.79 -33.51
N PHE A 94 26.73 61.71 -32.69
CA PHE A 94 25.64 61.36 -31.77
C PHE A 94 24.33 61.02 -32.51
N GLN A 95 24.03 61.77 -33.58
CA GLN A 95 22.85 61.51 -34.42
C GLN A 95 23.06 60.24 -35.25
N GLY A 96 24.27 60.03 -35.77
CA GLY A 96 24.68 58.84 -36.51
C GLY A 96 24.63 57.55 -35.68
N GLY A 97 24.95 57.63 -34.38
CA GLY A 97 24.80 56.50 -33.45
C GLY A 97 23.34 56.05 -33.27
N GLN A 98 22.42 56.99 -33.05
CA GLN A 98 20.98 56.69 -32.94
C GLN A 98 20.39 56.20 -34.26
N TYR A 99 20.83 56.78 -35.38
CA TYR A 99 20.45 56.34 -36.72
C TYR A 99 20.90 54.90 -36.98
N SER A 100 22.15 54.56 -36.63
CA SER A 100 22.67 53.20 -36.76
C SER A 100 21.89 52.19 -35.91
N ALA A 101 21.55 52.54 -34.66
CA ALA A 101 20.77 51.68 -33.78
C ALA A 101 19.35 51.39 -34.32
N GLN A 102 18.74 52.35 -35.02
CA GLN A 102 17.45 52.12 -35.70
C GLN A 102 17.60 51.25 -36.95
N ARG A 103 18.66 51.46 -37.75
CA ARG A 103 18.92 50.66 -38.96
C ARG A 103 19.29 49.21 -38.64
N VAL A 104 20.02 48.95 -37.55
CA VAL A 104 20.36 47.58 -37.09
C VAL A 104 19.10 46.73 -36.91
N LYS A 105 18.01 47.30 -36.39
CA LYS A 105 16.73 46.59 -36.26
C LYS A 105 16.14 46.23 -37.63
N SER A 106 16.19 47.15 -38.59
CA SER A 106 15.74 46.89 -39.96
C SER A 106 16.59 45.82 -40.64
N TYR A 107 17.91 45.81 -40.43
CA TYR A 107 18.80 44.76 -40.95
C TYR A 107 18.56 43.41 -40.29
N ALA A 108 18.18 43.39 -39.01
CA ALA A 108 17.81 42.16 -38.32
C ALA A 108 16.60 41.48 -38.96
N ASP A 109 15.61 42.24 -39.44
CA ASP A 109 14.46 41.70 -40.16
C ASP A 109 14.87 41.12 -41.53
N LEU A 110 15.85 41.75 -42.20
CA LEU A 110 16.38 41.26 -43.49
C LEU A 110 17.06 39.90 -43.38
N VAL A 111 17.58 39.53 -42.21
CA VAL A 111 18.17 38.20 -41.96
C VAL A 111 17.20 37.07 -42.30
N THR A 112 15.92 37.26 -41.99
CA THR A 112 14.87 36.27 -42.23
C THR A 112 14.16 36.45 -43.58
N SER A 113 14.63 37.37 -44.42
CA SER A 113 14.03 37.64 -45.72
C SER A 113 14.31 36.53 -46.74
N ARG A 114 13.35 36.30 -47.64
CA ARG A 114 13.51 35.33 -48.74
C ARG A 114 14.60 35.73 -49.73
N GLU A 115 14.79 37.04 -49.93
CA GLU A 115 15.84 37.58 -50.81
C GLU A 115 17.22 37.16 -50.33
N LEU A 116 17.49 37.34 -49.03
CA LEU A 116 18.77 36.96 -48.45
C LEU A 116 18.94 35.43 -48.41
N ALA A 117 17.88 34.69 -48.10
CA ALA A 117 17.90 33.24 -48.14
C ALA A 117 18.23 32.70 -49.54
N ASN A 118 17.64 33.26 -50.61
CA ASN A 118 17.97 32.90 -52.00
C ASN A 118 19.45 33.17 -52.33
N ARG A 119 19.99 34.32 -51.91
CA ARG A 119 21.41 34.63 -52.14
C ARG A 119 22.35 33.62 -51.49
N VAL A 120 22.03 33.18 -50.27
CA VAL A 120 22.81 32.15 -49.56
C VAL A 120 22.66 30.77 -50.21
N ILE A 121 21.45 30.44 -50.69
CA ILE A 121 21.19 29.20 -51.44
C ILE A 121 22.02 29.17 -52.72
N ASP A 122 22.04 30.27 -53.47
CA ASP A 122 22.80 30.38 -54.72
C ASP A 122 24.33 30.35 -54.49
N ASP A 123 24.80 30.99 -53.42
CA ASP A 123 26.23 31.03 -53.04
C ASP A 123 26.76 29.65 -52.60
N LEU A 124 25.98 28.93 -51.78
CA LEU A 124 26.39 27.63 -51.23
C LEU A 124 25.94 26.43 -52.08
N GLY A 125 25.10 26.66 -53.10
CA GLY A 125 24.52 25.63 -53.96
C GLY A 125 23.63 24.65 -53.20
N LEU A 126 22.75 25.15 -52.33
CA LEU A 126 21.90 24.32 -51.47
C LEU A 126 20.63 23.85 -52.19
N ASP A 127 20.29 22.57 -52.07
CA ASP A 127 19.04 22.00 -52.60
C ASP A 127 17.88 22.17 -51.61
N VAL A 128 17.59 23.41 -51.18
CA VAL A 128 16.50 23.75 -50.24
C VAL A 128 15.69 24.95 -50.73
N GLU A 129 14.43 25.07 -50.29
CA GLU A 129 13.64 26.26 -50.55
C GLU A 129 14.00 27.39 -49.57
N ALA A 130 13.97 28.64 -50.03
CA ALA A 130 14.22 29.82 -49.18
C ALA A 130 13.26 29.91 -47.98
N ALA A 131 12.05 29.34 -48.09
CA ALA A 131 11.11 29.29 -46.98
C ALA A 131 11.62 28.40 -45.83
N ASP A 132 12.20 27.25 -46.15
CA ASP A 132 12.73 26.31 -45.16
C ASP A 132 13.99 26.89 -44.51
N LEU A 133 14.91 27.43 -45.32
CA LEU A 133 16.13 28.07 -44.83
C LEU A 133 15.82 29.27 -43.93
N SER A 134 14.80 30.07 -44.26
CA SER A 134 14.39 31.21 -43.43
C SER A 134 13.87 30.82 -42.05
N GLN A 135 13.39 29.59 -41.85
CA GLN A 135 12.98 29.08 -40.53
C GLN A 135 14.15 28.59 -39.68
N GLU A 136 15.26 28.21 -40.33
CA GLU A 136 16.49 27.75 -39.67
C GLU A 136 17.37 28.91 -39.19
N VAL A 137 17.09 30.14 -39.63
CA VAL A 137 17.86 31.34 -39.29
C VAL A 137 17.06 32.27 -38.38
N SER A 138 17.73 32.79 -37.36
CA SER A 138 17.18 33.80 -36.46
C SER A 138 18.17 34.94 -36.25
N SER A 139 17.66 36.12 -35.96
CA SER A 139 18.46 37.30 -35.62
C SER A 139 18.07 37.85 -34.25
N ALA A 140 19.06 38.35 -33.52
CA ALA A 140 18.88 38.99 -32.23
C ALA A 140 19.69 40.29 -32.19
N VAL A 141 19.04 41.39 -31.80
CA VAL A 141 19.67 42.69 -31.57
C VAL A 141 19.66 42.96 -30.08
N VAL A 142 20.82 43.25 -29.50
CA VAL A 142 20.90 43.64 -28.09
C VAL A 142 20.41 45.09 -27.97
N LEU A 143 19.48 45.34 -27.04
CA LEU A 143 18.89 46.66 -26.78
C LEU A 143 19.98 47.72 -26.57
N ASP A 144 19.80 48.89 -27.20
CA ASP A 144 20.71 50.03 -27.17
C ASP A 144 22.13 49.74 -27.69
N THR A 145 22.28 48.71 -28.54
CA THR A 145 23.54 48.40 -29.23
C THR A 145 23.36 48.39 -30.75
N VAL A 146 24.49 48.47 -31.45
CA VAL A 146 24.59 48.27 -32.91
C VAL A 146 25.09 46.87 -33.27
N ASN A 147 24.93 45.92 -32.35
CA ASN A 147 25.35 44.53 -32.51
C ASN A 147 24.17 43.69 -33.00
N LEU A 148 24.35 43.08 -34.17
CA LEU A 148 23.43 42.09 -34.73
C LEU A 148 24.05 40.71 -34.56
N THR A 149 23.35 39.82 -33.86
CA THR A 149 23.72 38.41 -33.75
C THR A 149 22.83 37.60 -34.64
N LEU A 150 23.42 36.81 -35.54
CA LEU A 150 22.72 35.88 -36.42
C LEU A 150 23.00 34.46 -35.96
N THR A 151 21.97 33.64 -35.81
CA THR A 151 22.08 32.25 -35.39
C THR A 151 21.39 31.36 -36.41
N VAL A 152 22.12 30.38 -36.94
CA VAL A 152 21.59 29.34 -37.83
C VAL A 152 21.57 28.02 -37.08
N THR A 153 20.48 27.27 -37.20
CA THR A 153 20.36 25.91 -36.67
C THR A 153 20.28 24.89 -37.77
N ASN A 154 21.09 23.83 -37.73
CA ASN A 154 21.07 22.75 -38.72
C ASN A 154 21.39 21.39 -38.09
N THR A 155 21.06 20.29 -38.78
CA THR A 155 21.40 18.93 -38.34
C THR A 155 22.88 18.60 -38.49
N ASP A 156 23.61 19.31 -39.36
CA ASP A 156 25.07 19.19 -39.49
C ASP A 156 25.76 20.45 -38.91
N PRO A 157 26.72 20.30 -37.97
CA PRO A 157 27.42 21.43 -37.38
C PRO A 157 28.28 22.21 -38.38
N SER A 158 28.78 21.56 -39.43
CA SER A 158 29.58 22.19 -40.48
C SER A 158 28.71 23.00 -41.44
N ASP A 159 27.54 22.48 -41.82
CA ASP A 159 26.59 23.24 -42.64
C ASP A 159 25.99 24.41 -41.86
N ALA A 160 25.67 24.24 -40.57
CA ALA A 160 25.26 25.36 -39.72
C ALA A 160 26.28 26.51 -39.76
N GLN A 161 27.58 26.19 -39.69
CA GLN A 161 28.65 27.19 -39.75
C GLN A 161 28.77 27.84 -41.13
N ARG A 162 28.78 27.03 -42.19
CA ARG A 162 28.89 27.53 -43.58
C ARG A 162 27.73 28.45 -43.93
N ILE A 163 26.51 28.03 -43.58
CA ILE A 163 25.28 28.80 -43.80
C ILE A 163 25.34 30.10 -42.98
N ALA A 164 25.68 30.05 -41.69
CA ALA A 164 25.79 31.26 -40.87
C ALA A 164 26.85 32.25 -41.40
N GLN A 165 27.99 31.75 -41.90
CA GLN A 165 29.04 32.57 -42.48
C GLN A 165 28.58 33.24 -43.78
N SER A 166 27.99 32.48 -44.70
CA SER A 166 27.44 33.01 -45.96
C SER A 166 26.33 34.03 -45.68
N TYR A 167 25.44 33.77 -44.73
CA TYR A 167 24.43 34.74 -44.29
C TYR A 167 25.05 36.06 -43.79
N ALA A 168 26.14 36.01 -43.03
CA ALA A 168 26.82 37.22 -42.55
C ALA A 168 27.49 38.01 -43.69
N GLU A 169 28.09 37.31 -44.66
CA GLU A 169 28.72 37.89 -45.85
C GLU A 169 27.67 38.52 -46.78
N GLN A 170 26.65 37.74 -47.16
CA GLN A 170 25.55 38.19 -48.03
C GLN A 170 24.76 39.33 -47.40
N LEU A 171 24.56 39.34 -46.08
CA LEU A 171 23.92 40.46 -45.40
C LEU A 171 24.79 41.71 -45.44
N THR A 172 26.11 41.57 -45.27
CA THR A 172 27.04 42.71 -45.36
C THR A 172 27.03 43.33 -46.75
N ASP A 173 26.98 42.50 -47.80
CA ASP A 173 26.89 42.95 -49.18
C ASP A 173 25.52 43.55 -49.52
N LEU A 174 24.42 42.94 -49.05
CA LEU A 174 23.07 43.50 -49.21
C LEU A 174 22.94 44.86 -48.51
N VAL A 175 23.46 45.01 -47.29
CA VAL A 175 23.48 46.29 -46.58
C VAL A 175 24.29 47.32 -47.35
N ARG A 176 25.44 46.94 -47.91
CA ARG A 176 26.25 47.83 -48.77
C ARG A 176 25.46 48.26 -50.01
N GLU A 177 24.75 47.36 -50.67
CA GLU A 177 23.90 47.68 -51.84
C GLU A 177 22.76 48.63 -51.47
N LEU A 178 22.07 48.38 -50.36
CA LEU A 178 20.92 49.19 -49.92
C LEU A 178 21.32 50.58 -49.42
N GLU A 179 22.52 50.72 -48.84
CA GLU A 179 23.01 51.98 -48.28
C GLU A 179 23.84 52.81 -49.25
N THR A 180 24.27 52.27 -50.40
CA THR A 180 25.06 53.03 -51.39
C THR A 180 24.14 53.84 -52.31
N PRO A 181 24.13 55.19 -52.23
CA PRO A 181 23.31 56.00 -53.11
C PRO A 181 23.77 55.90 -54.59
N LEU A 182 22.84 56.07 -55.53
CA LEU A 182 23.12 56.04 -56.97
C LEU A 182 24.20 57.08 -57.34
N GLY A 183 25.38 56.60 -57.75
CA GLY A 183 26.50 57.43 -58.20
C GLY A 183 27.62 57.62 -57.17
N GLU A 184 27.45 57.14 -55.93
CA GLU A 184 28.47 57.18 -54.88
C GLU A 184 29.17 55.83 -54.70
N ARG A 185 30.39 55.85 -54.13
CA ARG A 185 31.24 54.65 -53.94
C ARG A 185 31.39 54.21 -52.48
N VAL A 186 30.93 55.01 -51.52
CA VAL A 186 31.12 54.75 -50.08
C VAL A 186 29.76 54.86 -49.39
N PRO A 187 29.25 53.79 -48.75
CA PRO A 187 27.99 53.88 -48.03
C PRO A 187 28.18 54.63 -46.70
N PRO A 188 27.20 55.44 -46.26
CA PRO A 188 27.23 56.16 -44.99
C PRO A 188 27.17 55.21 -43.79
N ILE A 189 26.58 54.01 -43.96
CA ILE A 189 26.56 52.94 -42.98
C ILE A 189 27.23 51.69 -43.55
N LYS A 190 28.09 51.06 -42.73
CA LYS A 190 28.66 49.75 -43.04
C LYS A 190 28.36 48.75 -41.94
N ALA A 191 27.95 47.55 -42.34
CA ALA A 191 28.02 46.37 -41.49
C ALA A 191 29.42 45.76 -41.59
N THR A 192 29.98 45.28 -40.49
CA THR A 192 31.27 44.57 -40.46
C THR A 192 31.13 43.35 -39.57
N ILE A 193 31.59 42.20 -40.06
CA ILE A 193 31.62 40.97 -39.29
C ILE A 193 32.68 41.13 -38.19
N VAL A 194 32.25 41.07 -36.93
CA VAL A 194 33.13 41.16 -35.75
C VAL A 194 33.58 39.76 -35.36
N ASP A 195 32.62 38.84 -35.23
CA ASP A 195 32.88 37.43 -34.95
C ASP A 195 32.37 36.62 -36.13
N ALA A 196 33.27 35.89 -36.78
CA ALA A 196 32.93 34.92 -37.81
C ALA A 196 32.06 33.78 -37.23
N ALA A 197 31.38 33.05 -38.10
CA ALA A 197 30.48 31.98 -37.70
C ALA A 197 31.16 30.95 -36.79
N SER A 198 30.62 30.77 -35.58
CA SER A 198 31.18 29.88 -34.57
C SER A 198 30.95 28.40 -34.90
N PHE A 199 31.95 27.54 -34.67
CA PHE A 199 31.78 26.08 -34.74
C PHE A 199 31.49 25.51 -33.35
N SER A 200 30.35 24.82 -33.19
CA SER A 200 30.02 24.06 -31.97
C SER A 200 29.71 22.60 -32.34
N GLY A 201 30.57 21.68 -31.93
CA GLY A 201 30.34 20.23 -32.09
C GLY A 201 29.35 19.64 -31.08
N LEU A 202 28.80 20.47 -30.18
CA LEU A 202 27.79 20.06 -29.20
C LEU A 202 26.39 20.45 -29.69
N PRO A 203 25.43 19.50 -29.73
CA PRO A 203 24.07 19.79 -30.15
C PRO A 203 23.34 20.64 -29.10
N VAL A 204 22.54 21.60 -29.55
CA VAL A 204 21.67 22.44 -28.70
C VAL A 204 20.32 21.78 -28.41
N SER A 205 19.91 20.83 -29.26
CA SER A 205 18.73 19.99 -29.07
C SER A 205 19.04 18.55 -29.50
N PRO A 206 18.53 17.53 -28.80
CA PRO A 206 17.70 17.62 -27.60
C PRO A 206 18.52 17.82 -26.32
N SER A 207 17.98 18.61 -25.39
CA SER A 207 18.63 18.85 -24.09
C SER A 207 18.38 17.68 -23.14
N TRP A 208 19.32 16.74 -23.09
CA TRP A 208 19.28 15.54 -22.25
C TRP A 208 18.87 15.81 -20.79
N PRO A 209 19.47 16.78 -20.07
CA PRO A 209 19.12 17.00 -18.66
C PRO A 209 17.66 17.45 -18.46
N ARG A 210 17.13 18.26 -19.39
CA ARG A 210 15.75 18.75 -19.33
C ARG A 210 14.76 17.62 -19.57
N ASN A 211 14.97 16.81 -20.61
CA ASN A 211 14.05 15.75 -20.98
C ASN A 211 14.03 14.64 -19.92
N ILE A 212 15.21 14.24 -19.43
CA ILE A 212 15.32 13.26 -18.34
C ILE A 212 14.74 13.85 -17.05
N GLY A 213 15.04 15.11 -16.73
CA GLY A 213 14.49 15.79 -15.56
C GLY A 213 12.95 15.82 -15.58
N LEU A 214 12.36 16.16 -16.73
CA LEU A 214 10.90 16.10 -16.92
C LEU A 214 10.37 14.66 -16.77
N GLY A 215 11.06 13.67 -17.34
CA GLY A 215 10.71 12.26 -17.20
C GLY A 215 10.74 11.77 -15.75
N VAL A 216 11.71 12.21 -14.95
CA VAL A 216 11.78 11.90 -13.51
C VAL A 216 10.62 12.53 -12.75
N VAL A 217 10.28 13.80 -13.01
CA VAL A 217 9.16 14.49 -12.34
C VAL A 217 7.83 13.80 -12.68
N VAL A 218 7.57 13.55 -13.97
CA VAL A 218 6.34 12.88 -14.42
C VAL A 218 6.28 11.45 -13.88
N GLY A 219 7.39 10.71 -13.93
CA GLY A 219 7.48 9.35 -13.41
C GLY A 219 7.25 9.26 -11.90
N PHE A 220 7.76 10.23 -11.13
CA PHE A 220 7.52 10.30 -9.69
C PHE A 220 6.05 10.57 -9.38
N LEU A 221 5.44 11.56 -10.03
CA LEU A 221 4.01 11.87 -9.84
C LEU A 221 3.12 10.68 -10.20
N LEU A 222 3.38 10.01 -11.32
CA LEU A 222 2.67 8.81 -11.74
C LEU A 222 2.87 7.67 -10.73
N GLY A 223 4.11 7.47 -10.26
CA GLY A 223 4.45 6.46 -9.28
C GLY A 223 3.71 6.65 -7.95
N VAL A 224 3.66 7.90 -7.46
CA VAL A 224 2.88 8.25 -6.26
C VAL A 224 1.39 8.00 -6.48
N GLY A 225 0.83 8.44 -7.62
CA GLY A 225 -0.58 8.23 -7.95
C GLY A 225 -0.96 6.74 -7.97
N ILE A 226 -0.14 5.90 -8.62
CA ILE A 226 -0.34 4.44 -8.65
C ILE A 226 -0.18 3.83 -7.25
N ALA A 227 0.78 4.29 -6.45
CA ALA A 227 1.00 3.81 -5.09
C ALA A 227 -0.19 4.11 -4.18
N VAL A 228 -0.73 5.32 -4.27
CA VAL A 228 -1.94 5.74 -3.54
C VAL A 228 -3.13 4.89 -3.99
N LEU A 229 -3.38 4.77 -5.30
CA LEU A 229 -4.49 3.98 -5.83
C LEU A 229 -4.44 2.52 -5.37
N ARG A 230 -3.24 1.91 -5.37
CA ARG A 230 -3.03 0.55 -4.88
C ARG A 230 -3.25 0.41 -3.38
N GLU A 231 -2.99 1.45 -2.59
CA GLU A 231 -3.26 1.40 -1.15
C GLU A 231 -4.74 1.58 -0.86
N THR A 232 -5.41 2.52 -1.53
CA THR A 232 -6.85 2.76 -1.33
C THR A 232 -7.71 1.58 -1.78
N LEU A 233 -7.25 0.78 -2.75
CA LEU A 233 -7.90 -0.45 -3.18
C LEU A 233 -7.56 -1.67 -2.30
N ASP A 234 -6.58 -1.56 -1.41
CA ASP A 234 -6.16 -2.66 -0.54
C ASP A 234 -6.96 -2.65 0.78
N THR A 235 -8.12 -3.30 0.75
CA THR A 235 -9.06 -3.39 1.88
C THR A 235 -8.73 -4.52 2.88
N ARG A 236 -7.50 -5.06 2.83
CA ARG A 236 -7.10 -6.19 3.69
C ARG A 236 -6.91 -5.76 5.14
N VAL A 237 -7.42 -6.56 6.07
CA VAL A 237 -7.28 -6.38 7.51
C VAL A 237 -5.85 -6.75 7.92
N ARG A 238 -5.12 -5.80 8.50
CA ARG A 238 -3.72 -5.97 8.92
C ARG A 238 -3.45 -5.54 10.35
N THR A 239 -4.30 -4.67 10.90
CA THR A 239 -4.12 -4.13 12.25
C THR A 239 -5.29 -4.43 13.17
N ALA A 240 -5.09 -4.27 14.49
CA ALA A 240 -6.17 -4.27 15.47
C ALA A 240 -7.20 -3.18 15.17
N SER A 241 -6.75 -1.99 14.74
CA SER A 241 -7.66 -0.91 14.37
C SER A 241 -8.58 -1.32 13.23
N ASP A 242 -8.05 -2.00 12.20
CA ASP A 242 -8.87 -2.50 11.08
C ASP A 242 -9.98 -3.46 11.54
N VAL A 243 -9.78 -4.17 12.66
CA VAL A 243 -10.79 -5.06 13.24
C VAL A 243 -11.80 -4.27 14.07
N THR A 244 -11.34 -3.38 14.96
CA THR A 244 -12.22 -2.58 15.82
C THR A 244 -13.08 -1.59 15.04
N ASP A 245 -12.64 -1.19 13.84
CA ASP A 245 -13.42 -0.34 12.93
C ASP A 245 -14.62 -1.08 12.31
N VAL A 246 -14.58 -2.42 12.31
CA VAL A 246 -15.59 -3.29 11.65
C VAL A 246 -16.42 -4.07 12.67
N ILE A 247 -15.82 -4.45 13.81
CA ILE A 247 -16.40 -5.36 14.79
C ILE A 247 -16.42 -4.71 16.17
N ASP A 248 -17.57 -4.78 16.83
CA ASP A 248 -17.74 -4.46 18.25
C ASP A 248 -17.51 -5.69 19.14
N ALA A 249 -16.27 -6.16 19.23
CA ALA A 249 -15.88 -7.27 20.09
C ALA A 249 -14.43 -7.08 20.58
N PRO A 250 -14.09 -7.55 21.79
CA PRO A 250 -12.76 -7.37 22.34
C PRO A 250 -11.72 -8.21 21.57
N ILE A 251 -10.55 -7.62 21.34
CA ILE A 251 -9.39 -8.36 20.86
C ILE A 251 -8.74 -9.05 22.06
N LEU A 252 -8.81 -10.38 22.09
CA LEU A 252 -8.32 -11.18 23.21
C LEU A 252 -6.80 -11.35 23.18
N GLY A 253 -6.16 -11.14 22.03
CA GLY A 253 -4.71 -11.19 21.93
C GLY A 253 -4.21 -11.28 20.50
N SER A 254 -2.88 -11.22 20.35
CA SER A 254 -2.19 -11.29 19.07
C SER A 254 -1.10 -12.35 19.09
N ILE A 255 -1.13 -13.26 18.12
CA ILE A 255 -0.11 -14.28 17.89
C ILE A 255 0.79 -13.80 16.75
N GLY A 256 2.08 -13.66 17.05
CA GLY A 256 3.11 -13.29 16.09
C GLY A 256 3.32 -14.36 15.01
N PHE A 257 3.72 -13.94 13.81
CA PHE A 257 4.23 -14.84 12.79
C PHE A 257 5.55 -15.46 13.25
N ASP A 258 5.60 -16.78 13.22
CA ASP A 258 6.76 -17.55 13.62
C ASP A 258 7.14 -18.51 12.47
N PRO A 259 8.35 -18.37 11.90
CA PRO A 259 8.79 -19.18 10.76
C PRO A 259 8.99 -20.65 11.10
N ASP A 260 9.18 -21.00 12.37
CA ASP A 260 9.33 -22.39 12.81
C ASP A 260 8.00 -23.00 13.29
N ALA A 261 6.87 -22.30 13.11
CA ALA A 261 5.54 -22.81 13.46
C ALA A 261 5.15 -24.09 12.72
N ASP A 262 5.67 -24.31 11.51
CA ASP A 262 5.39 -25.54 10.76
C ASP A 262 6.23 -26.73 11.26
N LYS A 263 7.40 -26.47 11.87
CA LYS A 263 8.30 -27.51 12.41
C LYS A 263 7.95 -27.89 13.85
N ALA A 264 7.55 -26.90 14.64
CA ALA A 264 7.15 -27.06 16.04
C ALA A 264 5.77 -26.42 16.24
N PRO A 265 4.69 -27.10 15.82
CA PRO A 265 3.34 -26.54 15.80
C PRO A 265 2.66 -26.46 17.17
N LEU A 266 3.09 -27.26 18.14
CA LEU A 266 2.47 -27.33 19.48
C LEU A 266 3.28 -26.55 20.53
N LEU A 267 2.59 -26.07 21.56
CA LEU A 267 3.21 -25.44 22.73
C LEU A 267 4.19 -26.36 23.48
N THR A 268 4.01 -27.68 23.37
CA THR A 268 4.89 -28.68 23.97
C THR A 268 6.21 -28.85 23.22
N ASP A 269 6.25 -28.47 21.95
CA ASP A 269 7.42 -28.64 21.08
C ASP A 269 8.40 -27.46 21.20
N ILE A 270 7.99 -26.39 21.90
CA ILE A 270 8.71 -25.13 22.03
C ILE A 270 9.04 -24.83 23.49
N GLY A 271 10.11 -24.06 23.71
CA GLY A 271 10.52 -23.66 25.05
C GLY A 271 9.42 -22.91 25.80
N THR A 272 9.34 -23.12 27.11
CA THR A 272 8.35 -22.50 28.02
C THR A 272 8.39 -20.97 28.03
N HIS A 273 9.46 -20.36 27.51
CA HIS A 273 9.68 -18.91 27.46
C HIS A 273 9.65 -18.36 26.02
N SER A 274 9.11 -19.10 25.06
CA SER A 274 8.96 -18.57 23.69
C SER A 274 7.90 -17.46 23.63
N ALA A 275 8.07 -16.50 22.72
CA ALA A 275 7.09 -15.44 22.49
C ALA A 275 5.70 -15.99 22.12
N ARG A 276 5.66 -17.13 21.42
CA ARG A 276 4.42 -17.82 21.06
C ARG A 276 3.72 -18.42 22.28
N SER A 277 4.47 -19.07 23.17
CA SER A 277 3.94 -19.61 24.42
C SER A 277 3.34 -18.52 25.31
N GLU A 278 4.00 -17.36 25.38
CA GLU A 278 3.49 -16.22 26.14
C GLU A 278 2.22 -15.62 25.52
N ALA A 279 2.15 -15.51 24.19
CA ALA A 279 0.93 -15.07 23.51
C ALA A 279 -0.28 -15.95 23.85
N PHE A 280 -0.11 -17.28 23.91
CA PHE A 280 -1.19 -18.19 24.30
C PHE A 280 -1.54 -18.11 25.80
N ARG A 281 -0.58 -17.81 26.69
CA ARG A 281 -0.87 -17.54 28.11
C ARG A 281 -1.70 -16.28 28.28
N VAL A 282 -1.37 -15.21 27.53
CA VAL A 282 -2.16 -13.97 27.51
C VAL A 282 -3.57 -14.25 27.00
N LEU A 283 -3.72 -14.99 25.90
CA LEU A 283 -5.02 -15.40 25.37
C LEU A 283 -5.85 -16.17 26.40
N ARG A 284 -5.23 -17.15 27.09
CA ARG A 284 -5.88 -17.89 28.18
C ARG A 284 -6.39 -16.96 29.28
N THR A 285 -5.54 -16.06 29.77
CA THR A 285 -5.92 -15.10 30.83
C THR A 285 -7.07 -14.22 30.38
N ASN A 286 -7.02 -13.67 29.17
CA ASN A 286 -8.08 -12.79 28.65
C ASN A 286 -9.39 -13.54 28.44
N LEU A 287 -9.34 -14.80 27.99
CA LEU A 287 -10.53 -15.64 27.84
C LEU A 287 -11.23 -15.94 29.19
N GLN A 288 -10.48 -15.99 30.30
CA GLN A 288 -11.08 -16.16 31.64
C GLN A 288 -11.97 -14.97 32.02
N PHE A 289 -11.60 -13.75 31.61
CA PHE A 289 -12.33 -12.51 31.89
C PHE A 289 -13.44 -12.18 30.91
N VAL A 290 -13.61 -12.98 29.86
CA VAL A 290 -14.79 -12.85 29.00
C VAL A 290 -16.02 -13.25 29.82
N ASP A 291 -16.94 -12.29 29.93
CA ASP A 291 -18.22 -12.40 30.62
C ASP A 291 -19.17 -13.24 29.77
N VAL A 292 -19.40 -14.46 30.21
CA VAL A 292 -20.23 -15.45 29.55
C VAL A 292 -21.05 -16.12 30.64
N ASP A 293 -22.36 -16.24 30.43
CA ASP A 293 -23.26 -16.82 31.40
C ASP A 293 -22.92 -18.30 31.67
N GLY A 294 -22.47 -18.62 32.89
CA GLY A 294 -22.25 -20.00 33.35
C GLY A 294 -20.84 -20.27 33.88
N ALA A 295 -20.73 -21.29 34.74
CA ALA A 295 -19.46 -21.72 35.32
C ALA A 295 -18.58 -22.50 34.32
N ASN A 296 -19.21 -23.28 33.42
CA ASN A 296 -18.54 -24.14 32.45
C ASN A 296 -18.73 -23.57 31.04
N LYS A 297 -17.62 -23.30 30.35
CA LYS A 297 -17.60 -22.50 29.12
C LYS A 297 -17.40 -23.36 27.88
N VAL A 298 -18.25 -23.18 26.87
CA VAL A 298 -18.17 -23.85 25.57
C VAL A 298 -17.97 -22.79 24.49
N PHE A 299 -16.81 -22.83 23.81
CA PHE A 299 -16.49 -21.89 22.73
C PHE A 299 -16.25 -22.60 21.41
N VAL A 300 -16.70 -21.96 20.33
CA VAL A 300 -16.34 -22.32 18.96
C VAL A 300 -15.14 -21.49 18.52
N VAL A 301 -14.07 -22.13 18.07
CA VAL A 301 -12.94 -21.44 17.43
C VAL A 301 -13.10 -21.56 15.93
N THR A 302 -13.24 -20.43 15.25
CA THR A 302 -13.43 -20.38 13.79
C THR A 302 -12.65 -19.22 13.17
N SER A 303 -12.75 -19.05 11.86
CA SER A 303 -12.15 -17.95 11.10
C SER A 303 -13.10 -17.49 10.01
N SER A 304 -12.82 -16.37 9.35
CA SER A 304 -13.65 -15.88 8.23
C SER A 304 -13.38 -16.72 6.97
N VAL A 305 -12.10 -16.92 6.66
CA VAL A 305 -11.62 -17.63 5.48
C VAL A 305 -10.65 -18.77 5.86
N PRO A 306 -10.36 -19.73 4.96
CA PRO A 306 -9.35 -20.76 5.21
C PRO A 306 -7.96 -20.18 5.51
N GLU A 307 -7.14 -20.96 6.20
CA GLU A 307 -5.73 -20.66 6.49
C GLU A 307 -5.45 -19.45 7.39
N GLU A 308 -6.42 -18.98 8.18
CA GLU A 308 -6.18 -17.95 9.21
C GLU A 308 -5.57 -18.51 10.50
N GLY A 309 -5.49 -19.84 10.63
CA GLY A 309 -4.85 -20.53 11.75
C GLY A 309 -5.78 -20.88 12.90
N LYS A 310 -7.09 -21.01 12.64
CA LYS A 310 -8.12 -21.47 13.58
C LYS A 310 -7.73 -22.74 14.35
N THR A 311 -7.36 -23.82 13.66
CA THR A 311 -6.97 -25.10 14.29
C THR A 311 -5.73 -24.98 15.16
N THR A 312 -4.68 -24.29 14.68
CA THR A 312 -3.47 -24.05 15.47
C THR A 312 -3.79 -23.23 16.72
N THR A 313 -4.67 -22.24 16.60
CA THR A 313 -5.10 -21.41 17.72
C THR A 313 -5.93 -22.22 18.70
N ALA A 314 -6.89 -23.01 18.22
CA ALA A 314 -7.75 -23.87 19.03
C ALA A 314 -6.94 -24.88 19.85
N VAL A 315 -6.03 -25.61 19.19
CA VAL A 315 -5.18 -26.63 19.84
C VAL A 315 -4.28 -25.99 20.91
N ASN A 316 -3.54 -24.94 20.56
CA ASN A 316 -2.57 -24.34 21.48
C ASN A 316 -3.26 -23.55 22.62
N LEU A 317 -4.42 -22.94 22.37
CA LEU A 317 -5.25 -22.35 23.42
C LEU A 317 -5.77 -23.43 24.38
N ALA A 318 -6.27 -24.54 23.86
CA ALA A 318 -6.72 -25.68 24.67
C ALA A 318 -5.59 -26.23 25.55
N MET A 319 -4.41 -26.43 24.96
CA MET A 319 -3.21 -26.86 25.70
C MET A 319 -2.81 -25.85 26.77
N SER A 320 -2.82 -24.55 26.46
CA SER A 320 -2.49 -23.51 27.43
C SER A 320 -3.46 -23.51 28.61
N ILE A 321 -4.77 -23.66 28.36
CA ILE A 321 -5.79 -23.74 29.40
C ILE A 321 -5.59 -25.00 30.26
N ALA A 322 -5.33 -26.16 29.63
CA ALA A 322 -5.07 -27.43 30.33
C ALA A 322 -3.82 -27.37 31.22
N GLN A 323 -2.72 -26.78 30.72
CA GLN A 323 -1.50 -26.50 31.51
C GLN A 323 -1.75 -25.53 32.68
N GLY A 324 -2.83 -24.75 32.63
CA GLY A 324 -3.30 -23.90 33.72
C GLY A 324 -4.05 -24.67 34.82
N GLY A 325 -4.23 -25.98 34.67
CA GLY A 325 -4.88 -26.86 35.65
C GLY A 325 -6.39 -27.06 35.43
N ALA A 326 -6.98 -26.41 34.43
CA ALA A 326 -8.39 -26.62 34.08
C ALA A 326 -8.57 -27.92 33.30
N LYS A 327 -9.71 -28.58 33.49
CA LYS A 327 -10.08 -29.78 32.73
C LYS A 327 -10.69 -29.35 31.39
N VAL A 328 -9.94 -29.56 30.31
CA VAL A 328 -10.29 -29.07 28.96
C VAL A 328 -10.60 -30.21 28.01
N LEU A 329 -11.67 -30.04 27.22
CA LEU A 329 -11.96 -30.87 26.05
C LEU A 329 -11.81 -30.06 24.77
N LEU A 330 -10.95 -30.51 23.86
CA LEU A 330 -10.92 -30.04 22.47
C LEU A 330 -11.75 -31.00 21.61
N ILE A 331 -12.76 -30.48 20.91
CA ILE A 331 -13.57 -31.24 19.95
C ILE A 331 -13.23 -30.77 18.55
N GLU A 332 -12.87 -31.71 17.68
CA GLU A 332 -12.63 -31.42 16.27
C GLU A 332 -13.94 -31.45 15.46
N CYS A 333 -14.49 -30.27 15.21
CA CYS A 333 -15.76 -30.09 14.50
C CYS A 333 -15.59 -29.70 13.02
N ASP A 334 -14.36 -29.51 12.52
CA ASP A 334 -14.07 -29.39 11.08
C ASP A 334 -14.06 -30.78 10.44
N LEU A 335 -15.25 -31.39 10.32
CA LEU A 335 -15.45 -32.72 9.74
C LEU A 335 -15.11 -32.80 8.25
N ARG A 336 -14.87 -31.64 7.59
CA ARG A 336 -14.52 -31.56 6.17
C ARG A 336 -13.03 -31.68 5.95
N ARG A 337 -12.23 -31.06 6.82
CA ARG A 337 -10.77 -31.06 6.74
C ARG A 337 -10.18 -31.16 8.16
N PRO A 338 -10.32 -32.32 8.83
CA PRO A 338 -9.74 -32.51 10.14
C PRO A 338 -8.21 -32.40 10.08
N ARG A 339 -7.65 -31.61 10.98
CA ARG A 339 -6.22 -31.30 11.12
C ARG A 339 -5.76 -31.15 12.58
N ALA A 340 -6.65 -31.13 13.57
CA ALA A 340 -6.31 -30.99 14.98
C ALA A 340 -5.69 -32.30 15.50
N ILE A 341 -6.35 -33.43 15.26
CA ILE A 341 -5.90 -34.74 15.73
C ILE A 341 -4.53 -35.13 15.17
N VAL A 342 -4.30 -34.86 13.88
CA VAL A 342 -3.02 -35.10 13.20
C VAL A 342 -1.89 -34.29 13.82
N ARG A 343 -2.16 -33.05 14.24
CA ARG A 343 -1.15 -32.20 14.90
C ARG A 343 -0.79 -32.72 16.29
N LEU A 344 -1.73 -33.35 16.98
CA LEU A 344 -1.53 -33.91 18.32
C LEU A 344 -0.93 -35.32 18.29
N GLY A 345 -0.77 -35.92 17.10
CA GLY A 345 -0.25 -37.28 16.96
C GLY A 345 -1.16 -38.35 17.57
N LEU A 346 -2.47 -38.11 17.57
CA LEU A 346 -3.50 -39.00 18.13
C LEU A 346 -4.25 -39.76 17.02
N ASP A 347 -5.03 -40.78 17.41
CA ASP A 347 -5.79 -41.63 16.47
C ASP A 347 -7.10 -40.95 16.02
N ASP A 348 -7.52 -41.14 14.76
CA ASP A 348 -8.73 -40.53 14.16
C ASP A 348 -9.77 -41.57 13.71
N ALA A 349 -9.66 -42.83 14.15
CA ALA A 349 -10.57 -43.91 13.73
C ALA A 349 -11.99 -43.73 14.27
N VAL A 350 -12.13 -43.18 15.48
CA VAL A 350 -13.42 -42.97 16.15
C VAL A 350 -13.45 -41.55 16.72
N GLY A 351 -14.54 -40.82 16.46
CA GLY A 351 -14.64 -39.42 16.85
C GLY A 351 -16.07 -38.91 16.87
N VAL A 352 -16.23 -37.60 16.68
CA VAL A 352 -17.52 -36.90 16.61
C VAL A 352 -18.48 -37.60 15.66
N THR A 353 -18.07 -37.92 14.43
CA THR A 353 -18.94 -38.59 13.45
C THR A 353 -19.46 -39.92 13.98
N SER A 354 -18.59 -40.75 14.56
CA SER A 354 -18.96 -42.07 15.08
C SER A 354 -19.94 -41.97 16.26
N LEU A 355 -19.77 -40.97 17.13
CA LEU A 355 -20.69 -40.69 18.23
C LEU A 355 -22.06 -40.24 17.74
N LEU A 356 -22.10 -39.29 16.81
CA LEU A 356 -23.35 -38.70 16.36
C LEU A 356 -24.25 -39.69 15.60
N ILE A 357 -23.66 -40.69 14.96
CA ILE A 357 -24.36 -41.78 14.27
C ILE A 357 -24.71 -42.94 15.24
N GLY A 358 -24.20 -42.92 16.47
CA GLY A 358 -24.49 -43.93 17.51
C GLY A 358 -23.64 -45.19 17.42
N HIS A 359 -22.48 -45.13 16.76
CA HIS A 359 -21.54 -46.24 16.64
C HIS A 359 -20.52 -46.33 17.80
N ALA A 360 -20.54 -45.38 18.74
CA ALA A 360 -19.67 -45.36 19.92
C ALA A 360 -20.38 -44.74 21.14
N LEU A 361 -19.94 -45.10 22.35
CA LEU A 361 -20.43 -44.49 23.58
C LEU A 361 -19.69 -43.18 23.87
N PRO A 362 -20.32 -42.18 24.51
CA PRO A 362 -19.77 -40.82 24.63
C PRO A 362 -18.37 -40.67 25.25
N ASN A 363 -17.98 -41.57 26.16
CA ASN A 363 -16.67 -41.52 26.83
C ASN A 363 -15.59 -42.36 26.12
N ASP A 364 -15.98 -43.21 25.17
CA ASP A 364 -15.10 -44.17 24.52
C ASP A 364 -14.07 -43.53 23.55
N PRO A 365 -14.43 -42.52 22.73
CA PRO A 365 -13.49 -41.95 21.76
C PRO A 365 -12.67 -40.77 22.28
N VAL A 366 -12.83 -40.37 23.55
CA VAL A 366 -12.09 -39.24 24.12
C VAL A 366 -10.68 -39.68 24.48
N GLN A 367 -9.68 -39.07 23.85
CA GLN A 367 -8.26 -39.39 24.03
C GLN A 367 -7.57 -38.35 24.92
N LEU A 368 -6.60 -38.79 25.73
CA LEU A 368 -5.77 -37.90 26.54
C LEU A 368 -4.44 -37.62 25.83
N HIS A 369 -4.17 -36.36 25.54
CA HIS A 369 -2.84 -35.93 25.11
C HIS A 369 -1.92 -35.79 26.33
N GLY A 370 -1.19 -36.86 26.63
CA GLY A 370 -0.35 -37.01 27.83
C GLY A 370 0.54 -35.79 28.15
N PRO A 371 1.29 -35.21 27.19
CA PRO A 371 2.18 -34.09 27.46
C PRO A 371 1.51 -32.80 27.94
N SER A 372 0.22 -32.58 27.64
CA SER A 372 -0.49 -31.35 28.03
C SER A 372 -1.66 -31.58 28.99
N GLY A 373 -2.07 -32.82 29.22
CA GLY A 373 -3.27 -33.12 30.00
C GLY A 373 -4.58 -32.80 29.27
N LEU A 374 -4.52 -32.49 27.97
CA LEU A 374 -5.68 -32.09 27.17
C LEU A 374 -6.49 -33.33 26.77
N HIS A 375 -7.81 -33.32 27.01
CA HIS A 375 -8.70 -34.31 26.41
C HIS A 375 -9.12 -33.86 25.01
N VAL A 376 -9.18 -34.82 24.08
CA VAL A 376 -9.38 -34.55 22.67
C VAL A 376 -10.42 -35.53 22.13
N LEU A 377 -11.43 -34.99 21.45
CA LEU A 377 -12.38 -35.75 20.67
C LEU A 377 -12.12 -35.49 19.19
N ALA A 378 -11.57 -36.50 18.50
CA ALA A 378 -11.28 -36.45 17.07
C ALA A 378 -12.54 -36.24 16.22
N ALA A 379 -12.40 -35.83 14.96
CA ALA A 379 -13.54 -35.76 14.04
C ALA A 379 -14.09 -37.16 13.74
N GLY A 380 -13.20 -38.14 13.58
CA GLY A 380 -13.56 -39.46 13.08
C GLY A 380 -13.72 -39.47 11.55
N PRO A 381 -14.33 -40.54 11.00
CA PRO A 381 -14.53 -40.66 9.56
C PRO A 381 -15.28 -39.45 8.97
N ILE A 382 -14.85 -38.99 7.79
CA ILE A 382 -15.48 -37.86 7.10
C ILE A 382 -16.90 -38.27 6.67
N PRO A 383 -17.96 -37.61 7.18
CA PRO A 383 -19.33 -37.95 6.82
C PRO A 383 -19.73 -37.32 5.48
N PRO A 384 -20.74 -37.88 4.77
CA PRO A 384 -21.26 -37.27 3.55
C PRO A 384 -21.96 -35.93 3.82
N ASN A 385 -22.61 -35.77 4.98
CA ASN A 385 -23.40 -34.59 5.35
C ASN A 385 -22.96 -33.97 6.69
N PRO A 386 -21.82 -33.25 6.75
CA PRO A 386 -21.30 -32.65 7.98
C PRO A 386 -22.27 -31.71 8.70
N ALA A 387 -22.91 -30.78 7.98
CA ALA A 387 -23.74 -29.74 8.57
C ALA A 387 -24.99 -30.32 9.29
N GLU A 388 -25.61 -31.34 8.70
CA GLU A 388 -26.77 -32.04 9.27
C GLU A 388 -26.42 -32.72 10.59
N LEU A 389 -25.24 -33.35 10.65
CA LEU A 389 -24.74 -33.99 11.88
C LEU A 389 -24.47 -32.95 12.97
N LEU A 390 -23.84 -31.82 12.65
CA LEU A 390 -23.54 -30.76 13.61
C LEU A 390 -24.82 -30.04 14.11
N GLN A 391 -25.87 -29.98 13.28
CA GLN A 391 -27.17 -29.40 13.68
C GLN A 391 -28.00 -30.35 14.55
N SER A 392 -27.72 -31.66 14.50
CA SER A 392 -28.52 -32.72 15.11
C SER A 392 -28.72 -32.56 16.63
N LYS A 393 -29.74 -33.26 17.15
CA LYS A 393 -29.96 -33.37 18.59
C LYS A 393 -28.79 -34.07 19.29
N SER A 394 -28.22 -35.11 18.67
CA SER A 394 -27.05 -35.82 19.20
C SER A 394 -25.86 -34.89 19.46
N MET A 395 -25.68 -33.86 18.63
CA MET A 395 -24.61 -32.86 18.85
C MET A 395 -24.91 -31.95 20.03
N ALA A 396 -26.19 -31.55 20.20
CA ALA A 396 -26.60 -30.79 21.38
C ALA A 396 -26.42 -31.61 22.67
N ASP A 397 -26.78 -32.90 22.65
CA ASP A 397 -26.62 -33.81 23.78
C ASP A 397 -25.12 -34.04 24.10
N LEU A 398 -24.25 -34.14 23.08
CA LEU A 398 -22.79 -34.21 23.25
C LEU A 398 -22.23 -32.95 23.91
N ILE A 399 -22.64 -31.76 23.45
CA ILE A 399 -22.21 -30.48 24.03
C ILE A 399 -22.67 -30.36 25.48
N ALA A 400 -23.90 -30.79 25.80
CA ALA A 400 -24.42 -30.78 27.17
C ALA A 400 -23.61 -31.71 28.09
N LEU A 401 -23.33 -32.93 27.65
CA LEU A 401 -22.51 -33.88 28.42
C LEU A 401 -21.08 -33.38 28.63
N ALA A 402 -20.48 -32.80 27.58
CA ALA A 402 -19.16 -32.20 27.67
C ALA A 402 -19.15 -31.03 28.66
N ARG A 403 -20.18 -30.18 28.64
CA ARG A 403 -20.33 -29.07 29.58
C ARG A 403 -20.39 -29.54 31.03
N GLU A 404 -21.02 -30.67 31.32
CA GLU A 404 -21.07 -31.21 32.69
C GLU A 404 -19.73 -31.78 33.16
N SER A 405 -18.92 -32.28 32.24
CA SER A 405 -17.71 -33.04 32.54
C SER A 405 -16.41 -32.23 32.51
N TYR A 406 -16.43 -31.02 31.95
CA TYR A 406 -15.26 -30.19 31.66
C TYR A 406 -15.48 -28.74 32.08
N ASP A 407 -14.41 -28.08 32.52
CA ASP A 407 -14.44 -26.66 32.88
C ASP A 407 -14.52 -25.79 31.61
N VAL A 408 -13.80 -26.21 30.56
CA VAL A 408 -13.76 -25.54 29.26
C VAL A 408 -13.84 -26.55 28.12
N VAL A 409 -14.73 -26.29 27.16
CA VAL A 409 -14.84 -27.02 25.90
C VAL A 409 -14.51 -26.08 24.75
N LEU A 410 -13.55 -26.47 23.91
CA LEU A 410 -13.19 -25.74 22.68
C LEU A 410 -13.54 -26.60 21.47
N MET A 411 -14.30 -26.04 20.54
CA MET A 411 -14.67 -26.70 19.29
C MET A 411 -13.91 -26.08 18.12
N ASP A 412 -12.99 -26.80 17.48
CA ASP A 412 -12.33 -26.34 16.24
C ASP A 412 -13.31 -26.52 15.07
N ALA A 413 -13.75 -25.41 14.47
CA ALA A 413 -14.81 -25.42 13.45
C ALA A 413 -14.32 -24.82 12.13
N PRO A 414 -14.89 -25.22 10.97
CA PRO A 414 -14.47 -24.72 9.67
C PRO A 414 -14.71 -23.19 9.53
N PRO A 415 -14.13 -22.52 8.53
CA PRO A 415 -14.32 -21.07 8.36
C PRO A 415 -15.78 -20.70 8.04
N LEU A 416 -16.21 -19.50 8.45
CA LEU A 416 -17.59 -19.02 8.39
C LEU A 416 -18.09 -18.66 6.99
N LEU A 417 -17.21 -18.21 6.07
CA LEU A 417 -17.64 -17.77 4.74
C LEU A 417 -17.83 -18.92 3.74
N PRO A 418 -16.98 -19.96 3.70
CA PRO A 418 -17.16 -21.07 2.77
C PRO A 418 -18.36 -21.97 3.13
N VAL A 419 -18.65 -22.15 4.42
CA VAL A 419 -19.65 -23.12 4.93
C VAL A 419 -20.36 -22.59 6.18
N THR A 420 -21.49 -23.20 6.55
CA THR A 420 -22.34 -22.75 7.66
C THR A 420 -22.08 -23.47 8.99
N ASP A 421 -21.32 -24.56 8.96
CA ASP A 421 -21.07 -25.48 10.06
C ASP A 421 -20.67 -24.77 11.38
N ALA A 422 -19.74 -23.81 11.32
CA ALA A 422 -19.28 -23.08 12.51
C ALA A 422 -20.34 -22.15 13.12
N ALA A 423 -21.19 -21.55 12.29
CA ALA A 423 -22.28 -20.71 12.77
C ALA A 423 -23.33 -21.57 13.51
N LEU A 424 -23.66 -22.75 12.96
CA LEU A 424 -24.58 -23.71 13.60
C LEU A 424 -24.06 -24.20 14.96
N LEU A 425 -22.75 -24.38 15.09
CA LEU A 425 -22.12 -24.72 16.36
C LEU A 425 -22.15 -23.56 17.35
N ALA A 426 -21.89 -22.34 16.87
CA ALA A 426 -21.89 -21.14 17.71
C ALA A 426 -23.28 -20.89 18.34
N ALA A 427 -24.35 -21.20 17.62
CA ALA A 427 -25.73 -21.12 18.12
C ALA A 427 -26.04 -22.13 19.26
N LYS A 428 -25.22 -23.18 19.43
CA LYS A 428 -25.35 -24.20 20.50
C LYS A 428 -24.28 -24.03 21.60
N ALA A 429 -23.34 -23.11 21.40
CA ALA A 429 -22.24 -22.81 22.30
C ALA A 429 -22.50 -21.50 23.05
N ASP A 430 -21.60 -21.14 23.96
CA ASP A 430 -21.71 -19.83 24.62
C ASP A 430 -21.18 -18.69 23.75
N GLY A 431 -20.47 -19.04 22.68
CA GLY A 431 -20.17 -18.14 21.57
C GLY A 431 -18.91 -18.53 20.81
N ALA A 432 -18.48 -17.65 19.91
CA ALA A 432 -17.39 -17.89 18.97
C ALA A 432 -16.16 -17.00 19.24
N LEU A 433 -14.99 -17.60 19.12
CA LEU A 433 -13.69 -16.94 19.02
C LEU A 433 -13.31 -16.86 17.54
N LEU A 434 -13.23 -15.65 17.00
CA LEU A 434 -12.89 -15.43 15.61
C LEU A 434 -11.39 -15.21 15.44
N VAL A 435 -10.73 -16.12 14.73
CA VAL A 435 -9.32 -16.01 14.39
C VAL A 435 -9.16 -15.25 13.08
N VAL A 436 -8.44 -14.13 13.13
CA VAL A 436 -8.25 -13.21 12.02
C VAL A 436 -6.78 -13.21 11.60
N GLY A 437 -6.50 -13.68 10.39
CA GLY A 437 -5.15 -13.78 9.86
C GLY A 437 -4.66 -12.46 9.27
N HIS A 438 -3.49 -11.97 9.70
CA HIS A 438 -2.87 -10.76 9.16
C HIS A 438 -2.78 -10.79 7.62
N GLY A 439 -3.47 -9.84 6.97
CA GLY A 439 -3.46 -9.68 5.52
C GLY A 439 -4.11 -10.82 4.72
N ARG A 440 -4.89 -11.69 5.38
CA ARG A 440 -5.56 -12.86 4.76
C ARG A 440 -6.97 -12.56 4.24
N LEU A 441 -7.69 -11.67 4.90
CA LEU A 441 -9.08 -11.31 4.57
C LEU A 441 -9.24 -9.80 4.35
N THR A 442 -10.35 -9.41 3.70
CA THR A 442 -10.78 -8.02 3.56
C THR A 442 -11.70 -7.58 4.70
N ARG A 443 -11.85 -6.26 4.90
CA ARG A 443 -12.81 -5.69 5.87
C ARG A 443 -14.24 -6.15 5.60
N ASP A 444 -14.63 -6.26 4.32
CA ASP A 444 -15.93 -6.76 3.88
C ASP A 444 -16.15 -8.24 4.21
N GLN A 445 -15.12 -9.07 4.02
CA GLN A 445 -15.18 -10.49 4.44
C GLN A 445 -15.30 -10.62 5.97
N LEU A 446 -14.66 -9.72 6.71
CA LEU A 446 -14.75 -9.68 8.17
C LEU A 446 -16.15 -9.26 8.63
N SER A 447 -16.76 -8.23 8.05
CA SER A 447 -18.15 -7.86 8.38
C SER A 447 -19.13 -8.98 8.08
N HIS A 448 -19.02 -9.60 6.89
CA HIS A 448 -19.87 -10.71 6.50
C HIS A 448 -19.73 -11.95 7.39
N SER A 449 -18.55 -12.21 7.95
CA SER A 449 -18.38 -13.35 8.86
C SER A 449 -19.07 -13.12 10.21
N VAL A 450 -19.03 -11.89 10.73
CA VAL A 450 -19.77 -11.52 11.94
C VAL A 450 -21.29 -11.52 11.69
N GLU A 451 -21.75 -11.01 10.55
CA GLU A 451 -23.15 -11.07 10.15
C GLU A 451 -23.67 -12.51 10.12
N ARG A 452 -22.88 -13.47 9.62
CA ARG A 452 -23.26 -14.89 9.60
C ARG A 452 -23.43 -15.48 10.99
N LEU A 453 -22.59 -15.09 11.95
CA LEU A 453 -22.76 -15.49 13.34
C LEU A 453 -24.05 -14.89 13.92
N ALA A 454 -24.28 -13.60 13.69
CA ALA A 454 -25.47 -12.91 14.18
C ALA A 454 -26.78 -13.46 13.60
N GLN A 455 -26.79 -13.90 12.34
CA GLN A 455 -27.96 -14.48 11.66
C GLN A 455 -28.49 -15.76 12.31
N VAL A 456 -27.62 -16.51 13.02
CA VAL A 456 -27.99 -17.73 13.74
C VAL A 456 -28.02 -17.51 15.25
N GLU A 457 -28.08 -16.25 15.68
CA GLU A 457 -28.06 -15.84 17.10
C GLU A 457 -26.79 -16.28 17.86
N GLY A 458 -25.71 -16.58 17.12
CA GLY A 458 -24.40 -16.86 17.70
C GLY A 458 -23.71 -15.59 18.17
N GLN A 459 -23.15 -15.62 19.37
CA GLN A 459 -22.43 -14.48 19.93
C GLN A 459 -20.95 -14.51 19.55
N LEU A 460 -20.41 -13.37 19.11
CA LEU A 460 -18.97 -13.20 18.94
C LEU A 460 -18.36 -12.76 20.27
N VAL A 461 -17.56 -13.66 20.86
CA VAL A 461 -17.00 -13.51 22.21
C VAL A 461 -15.72 -12.68 22.19
N GLY A 462 -14.96 -12.80 21.11
CA GLY A 462 -13.74 -12.03 20.93
C GLY A 462 -12.97 -12.42 19.68
N VAL A 463 -11.97 -11.61 19.38
CA VAL A 463 -11.13 -11.77 18.18
C VAL A 463 -9.70 -12.11 18.59
N VAL A 464 -9.09 -13.06 17.87
CA VAL A 464 -7.68 -13.40 17.99
C VAL A 464 -6.96 -13.00 16.70
N LEU A 465 -6.03 -12.05 16.79
CA LEU A 465 -5.18 -11.68 15.65
C LEU A 465 -4.07 -12.72 15.50
N ASN A 466 -3.92 -13.29 14.32
CA ASN A 466 -2.90 -14.31 14.06
C ASN A 466 -1.96 -13.90 12.92
N LYS A 467 -0.75 -14.46 12.89
CA LYS A 467 0.30 -14.20 11.89
C LYS A 467 0.77 -12.75 11.88
N MET A 468 0.76 -12.08 13.03
CA MET A 468 1.14 -10.68 13.14
C MET A 468 2.64 -10.49 12.90
N PRO A 469 3.09 -9.51 12.09
CA PRO A 469 4.51 -9.32 11.82
C PRO A 469 5.26 -8.93 13.11
N ALA A 470 6.41 -9.57 13.35
CA ALA A 470 7.26 -9.39 14.53
C ALA A 470 7.77 -7.95 14.78
N ARG A 471 7.53 -7.02 13.84
CA ARG A 471 8.05 -5.64 13.83
C ARG A 471 6.99 -4.55 13.89
N SER A 472 5.77 -4.88 14.29
CA SER A 472 4.74 -3.84 14.45
C SER A 472 4.93 -3.12 15.80
N LYS A 473 5.74 -2.06 15.79
CA LYS A 473 5.95 -1.11 16.91
C LYS A 473 4.66 -0.41 17.41
N ALA A 474 3.51 -0.67 16.80
CA ALA A 474 2.22 -0.08 17.15
C ALA A 474 1.44 -0.85 18.24
N TYR A 475 1.92 -2.02 18.65
CA TYR A 475 1.26 -2.85 19.68
C TYR A 475 1.93 -2.67 21.04
N GLY A 476 1.81 -1.46 21.59
CA GLY A 476 2.26 -1.16 22.94
C GLY A 476 1.11 -1.33 23.92
N TYR A 477 0.95 -2.53 24.49
CA TYR A 477 0.53 -2.77 25.87
C TYR A 477 0.83 -4.24 26.21
N GLY A 478 2.06 -4.51 26.66
CA GLY A 478 2.52 -5.84 27.05
C GLY A 478 4.04 -5.88 27.20
N TYR A 479 4.52 -5.52 28.39
CA TYR A 479 5.93 -5.54 28.79
C TYR A 479 6.58 -6.90 28.49
N GLY A 480 7.51 -6.94 27.54
CA GLY A 480 8.46 -8.04 27.38
C GLY A 480 9.61 -7.86 28.36
N TYR A 481 9.47 -8.36 29.59
CA TYR A 481 10.60 -8.59 30.48
C TYR A 481 11.05 -10.05 30.30
N ALA A 482 11.81 -10.33 29.24
CA ALA A 482 12.58 -11.56 29.18
C ALA A 482 13.95 -11.26 29.79
N PRO A 483 14.38 -11.95 30.86
CA PRO A 483 15.76 -11.83 31.31
C PRO A 483 16.68 -12.34 30.21
N ASP A 484 17.71 -11.57 29.88
CA ASP A 484 18.73 -11.93 28.91
C ASP A 484 19.24 -13.34 29.22
N SER A 485 18.96 -14.29 28.33
CA SER A 485 19.60 -15.60 28.39
C SER A 485 21.08 -15.38 28.11
N VAL A 486 21.89 -15.42 29.17
CA VAL A 486 23.35 -15.42 29.09
C VAL A 486 23.76 -16.59 28.22
N ASP A 487 24.18 -16.29 26.99
CA ASP A 487 24.79 -17.27 26.08
C ASP A 487 26.06 -17.79 26.74
N GLY A 488 25.94 -18.99 27.32
CA GLY A 488 27.06 -19.79 27.81
C GLY A 488 27.94 -20.17 26.62
N LYS A 489 28.95 -19.35 26.35
CA LYS A 489 30.04 -19.66 25.44
C LYS A 489 30.68 -20.97 25.91
N ARG A 490 30.44 -22.04 25.16
CA ARG A 490 31.10 -23.32 25.32
C ARG A 490 32.59 -23.14 25.00
N ASP A 491 33.41 -23.01 26.03
CA ASP A 491 34.81 -23.40 25.93
C ASP A 491 34.86 -24.92 25.70
N ARG A 492 35.48 -25.32 24.60
CA ARG A 492 35.82 -26.72 24.33
C ARG A 492 37.25 -26.97 24.84
N PRO A 493 37.54 -28.17 25.36
CA PRO A 493 38.83 -28.51 25.93
C PRO A 493 39.97 -28.52 24.91
#